data_AF-A0A2T5LZ75-F1
#
_entry.id   AF-A0A2T5LZ75-F1
#
_cell.length_a   1.000
_cell.length_b   1.000
_cell.length_c   1.000
_cell.angle_alpha   90.00
_cell.angle_beta   90.00
_cell.angle_gamma   90.00
#
_symmetry.space_group_name_H-M   'P 1'
#
loop_
_entity.id
_entity.type
_entity.pdbx_description
1 polymer ?
#
loop_
_entity_poly.entity_id
_entity_poly.type
_entity_poly.pdbx_seq_one_letter_code
_entity_poly.pdbx_strand_id
1 'polypeptide(L)'
;MIGTAIFSTPSSIAGSVGSAGVTLVLWVVGLILAYCGLFIWIELGSLMPRSGGEKVYLEAAYSKPRMLITTVFAVHVIFLGFTGIGSVVVAENILLALHGSASDSVKRGLAMIVLSSVATIHISSCSLGVRIMNLLASVKILILCLIIVSGLRALRGDLSQIPNPASSFRDPFAGSSSNVSDYTNALLKILASYQGWSNAAYVLDEVQNPRRVLKVAGILGVGIVGILYTLTNIAYFVVATPEEISRTGVTVVAMLIGKVFGNTMLWLTAILAALSSFGNLMTASFSMSRVVRELAKEGLLPYAHFFAATTSSGSPSGAFLLVFFSSAVMILFIPFGKRGIQLPA
;
A
#
# COMPACT_ATOMS: atom_id res chain seq x y z
N MET A 1 3.54 -2.40 3.03
CA MET A 1 3.61 -1.08 3.67
C MET A 1 3.79 0.04 2.66
N ILE A 2 4.97 0.22 2.03
CA ILE A 2 5.16 1.31 1.06
C ILE A 2 4.30 1.06 -0.19
N GLY A 3 3.19 1.79 -0.27
CA GLY A 3 2.19 1.71 -1.33
C GLY A 3 1.99 3.05 -2.01
N THR A 4 0.87 3.20 -2.73
CA THR A 4 0.50 4.47 -3.36
C THR A 4 0.01 5.52 -2.38
N ALA A 5 -0.48 5.10 -1.21
CA ALA A 5 -1.07 6.00 -0.22
C ALA A 5 -0.12 7.11 0.24
N ILE A 6 1.19 6.84 0.40
CA ILE A 6 2.14 7.89 0.78
C ILE A 6 2.26 9.03 -0.26
N PHE A 7 1.84 8.80 -1.50
CA PHE A 7 1.87 9.78 -2.58
C PHE A 7 0.57 10.59 -2.73
N SER A 8 -0.45 10.33 -1.89
CA SER A 8 -1.75 11.03 -1.98
C SER A 8 -2.35 11.38 -0.62
N THR A 9 -2.15 10.51 0.37
CA THR A 9 -2.60 10.70 1.76
C THR A 9 -2.07 12.00 2.38
N PRO A 10 -0.79 12.42 2.20
CA PRO A 10 -0.32 13.71 2.72
C PRO A 10 -1.17 14.91 2.28
N SER A 11 -1.56 14.95 0.99
CA SER A 11 -2.45 15.97 0.45
C SER A 11 -3.81 15.95 1.15
N SER A 12 -4.42 14.77 1.25
CA SER A 12 -5.73 14.62 1.87
C SER A 12 -5.74 14.95 3.36
N ILE A 13 -4.68 14.62 4.10
CA ILE A 13 -4.56 14.95 5.53
C ILE A 13 -4.35 16.44 5.70
N ALA A 14 -3.41 17.05 4.96
CA ALA A 14 -3.15 18.49 5.03
C ALA A 14 -4.43 19.31 4.78
N GLY A 15 -5.26 18.88 3.82
CA GLY A 15 -6.57 19.49 3.57
C GLY A 15 -7.64 19.22 4.63
N SER A 16 -7.53 18.13 5.39
CA SER A 16 -8.47 17.81 6.48
C SER A 16 -8.13 18.58 7.75
N VAL A 17 -6.86 18.56 8.19
CA VAL A 17 -6.44 19.11 9.49
C VAL A 17 -5.90 20.54 9.41
N GLY A 18 -5.56 21.03 8.21
CA GLY A 18 -5.21 22.44 7.96
C GLY A 18 -3.80 22.88 8.36
N SER A 19 -3.07 22.11 9.18
CA SER A 19 -1.75 22.50 9.69
C SER A 19 -0.66 21.43 9.52
N ALA A 20 0.58 21.90 9.37
CA ALA A 20 1.75 21.03 9.19
C ALA A 20 2.09 20.25 10.46
N GLY A 21 2.04 20.93 11.62
CA GLY A 21 2.33 20.38 12.93
C GLY A 21 1.37 19.26 13.30
N VAL A 22 0.05 19.47 13.17
CA VAL A 22 -0.94 18.39 13.42
C VAL A 22 -0.72 17.22 12.47
N THR A 23 -0.51 17.49 11.17
CA THR A 23 -0.25 16.43 10.19
C THR A 23 0.92 15.54 10.61
N LEU A 24 2.06 16.14 11.00
CA LEU A 24 3.25 15.40 11.43
C LEU A 24 3.03 14.63 12.74
N VAL A 25 2.37 15.23 13.73
CA VAL A 25 2.01 14.55 14.97
C VAL A 25 1.16 13.32 14.68
N LEU A 26 0.15 13.43 13.81
CA LEU A 26 -0.71 12.31 13.46
C LEU A 26 0.05 11.19 12.73
N TRP A 27 1.07 11.50 11.90
CA TRP A 27 1.92 10.46 11.30
C TRP A 27 2.72 9.69 12.35
N VAL A 28 3.26 10.39 13.35
CA VAL A 28 3.96 9.75 14.48
C VAL A 28 3.01 8.92 15.33
N VAL A 29 1.81 9.42 15.64
CA VAL A 29 0.76 8.65 16.34
C VAL A 29 0.38 7.39 15.54
N GLY A 30 0.20 7.53 14.23
CA GLY A 30 -0.06 6.40 13.33
C GLY A 30 1.05 5.35 13.34
N LEU A 31 2.32 5.78 13.40
CA LEU A 31 3.47 4.88 13.55
C LEU A 31 3.44 4.13 14.89
N ILE A 32 3.14 4.81 15.99
CA ILE A 32 3.01 4.19 17.31
C ILE A 32 1.91 3.12 17.29
N LEU A 33 0.73 3.45 16.73
CA LEU A 33 -0.37 2.50 16.58
C LEU A 33 -0.01 1.30 15.68
N ALA A 34 0.74 1.53 14.60
CA ALA A 34 1.26 0.46 13.76
C ALA A 34 2.21 -0.46 14.53
N TYR A 35 3.06 0.08 15.40
CA TYR A 35 3.91 -0.70 16.30
C TYR A 35 3.12 -1.51 17.32
N CYS A 36 2.08 -0.93 17.93
CA CYS A 36 1.19 -1.66 18.83
C CYS A 36 0.59 -2.89 18.13
N GLY A 37 0.07 -2.71 16.91
CA GLY A 37 -0.43 -3.82 16.09
C GLY A 37 0.67 -4.84 15.77
N LEU A 38 1.85 -4.38 15.34
CA LEU A 38 2.98 -5.25 15.03
C LEU A 38 3.40 -6.10 16.23
N PHE A 39 3.49 -5.53 17.44
CA PHE A 39 3.95 -6.29 18.61
C PHE A 39 3.01 -7.44 18.96
N ILE A 40 1.70 -7.22 18.88
CA ILE A 40 0.69 -8.28 19.05
C ILE A 40 0.94 -9.41 18.04
N TRP A 41 1.19 -9.05 16.78
CA TRP A 41 1.45 -10.04 15.72
C TRP A 41 2.81 -10.73 15.83
N ILE A 42 3.84 -10.05 16.33
CA ILE A 42 5.14 -10.68 16.59
C ILE A 42 5.00 -11.74 17.66
N GLU A 43 4.22 -11.48 18.71
CA GLU A 43 3.94 -12.46 19.77
C GLU A 43 3.19 -13.67 19.20
N LEU A 44 2.05 -13.44 18.55
CA LEU A 44 1.22 -14.50 17.99
C LEU A 44 1.94 -15.29 16.89
N GLY A 45 2.60 -14.61 15.95
CA GLY A 45 3.36 -15.24 14.88
C GLY A 45 4.64 -15.94 15.34
N SER A 46 5.20 -15.54 16.47
CA SER A 46 6.31 -16.29 17.09
C SER A 46 5.82 -17.57 17.77
N LEU A 47 4.66 -17.53 18.43
CA LEU A 47 4.04 -18.68 19.07
C LEU A 47 3.57 -19.70 18.02
N MET A 48 2.92 -19.24 16.96
CA MET A 48 2.32 -20.04 15.90
C MET A 48 2.90 -19.64 14.53
N PRO A 49 4.13 -20.09 14.19
CA PRO A 49 4.81 -19.70 12.97
C PRO A 49 4.30 -20.52 11.76
N ARG A 50 3.03 -20.33 11.40
CA ARG A 50 2.38 -20.93 10.23
C ARG A 50 1.80 -19.84 9.34
N SER A 51 1.70 -20.11 8.04
CA SER A 51 1.00 -19.21 7.12
C SER A 51 -0.49 -19.11 7.48
N GLY A 52 -1.11 -17.97 7.18
CA GLY A 52 -2.55 -17.73 7.39
C GLY A 52 -2.89 -16.61 8.37
N GLY A 53 -1.91 -16.03 9.06
CA GLY A 53 -2.08 -14.83 9.89
C GLY A 53 -3.19 -14.94 10.93
N GLU A 54 -4.09 -13.96 10.99
CA GLU A 54 -5.14 -13.87 12.00
C GLU A 54 -6.08 -15.09 12.02
N LYS A 55 -6.29 -15.77 10.89
CA LYS A 55 -7.07 -17.03 10.85
C LYS A 55 -6.47 -18.04 11.83
N VAL A 56 -5.16 -18.24 11.78
CA VAL A 56 -4.44 -19.20 12.63
C VAL A 56 -4.54 -18.79 14.09
N TYR A 57 -4.38 -17.50 14.37
CA TYR A 57 -4.37 -16.99 15.74
C TYR A 57 -5.74 -17.05 16.39
N LEU A 58 -6.78 -16.66 15.65
CA LEU A 58 -8.16 -16.67 16.13
C LEU A 58 -8.70 -18.09 16.25
N GLU A 59 -8.31 -19.02 15.38
CA GLU A 59 -8.71 -20.43 15.48
C GLU A 59 -8.15 -21.08 16.75
N ALA A 60 -6.92 -20.72 17.14
CA ALA A 60 -6.33 -21.17 18.40
C ALA A 60 -7.06 -20.57 19.63
N ALA A 61 -7.47 -19.31 19.57
CA ALA A 61 -8.18 -18.63 20.66
C ALA A 61 -9.65 -19.09 20.79
N TYR A 62 -10.34 -19.29 19.67
CA TYR A 62 -11.76 -19.60 19.57
C TYR A 62 -11.98 -20.98 18.93
N SER A 63 -11.68 -22.04 19.69
CA SER A 63 -11.70 -23.42 19.21
C SER A 63 -13.09 -24.05 19.08
N LYS A 64 -14.15 -23.37 19.55
CA LYS A 64 -15.54 -23.86 19.53
C LYS A 64 -16.51 -22.84 18.95
N PRO A 65 -17.47 -23.26 18.08
CA PRO A 65 -17.56 -24.58 17.45
C PRO A 65 -16.37 -24.82 16.49
N ARG A 66 -16.05 -26.09 16.25
CA ARG A 66 -14.95 -26.46 15.34
C ARG A 66 -15.18 -25.80 13.98
N MET A 67 -14.09 -25.31 13.38
CA MET A 67 -14.08 -24.61 12.09
C MET A 67 -14.81 -23.26 12.04
N LEU A 68 -15.39 -22.72 13.13
CA LEU A 68 -16.10 -21.43 13.07
C LEU A 68 -15.24 -20.32 12.45
N ILE A 69 -14.06 -20.10 13.03
CA ILE A 69 -13.14 -19.06 12.57
C ILE A 69 -12.70 -19.33 11.14
N THR A 70 -12.32 -20.56 10.84
CA THR A 70 -11.87 -20.99 9.50
C THR A 70 -12.95 -20.76 8.45
N THR A 71 -14.22 -21.04 8.75
CA THR A 71 -15.36 -20.77 7.87
C THR A 71 -15.61 -19.27 7.71
N VAL A 72 -15.62 -18.48 8.79
CA VAL A 72 -15.79 -17.02 8.73
C VAL A 72 -14.70 -16.37 7.88
N PHE A 73 -13.45 -16.77 8.08
CA PHE A 73 -12.32 -16.29 7.28
C PHE A 73 -12.39 -16.77 5.84
N ALA A 74 -12.79 -18.01 5.58
CA ALA A 74 -12.99 -18.50 4.21
C ALA A 74 -14.04 -17.68 3.46
N VAL A 75 -15.19 -17.42 4.09
CA VAL A 75 -16.25 -16.58 3.51
C VAL A 75 -15.70 -15.18 3.23
N HIS A 76 -15.02 -14.56 4.20
CA HIS A 76 -14.40 -13.25 4.02
C HIS A 76 -13.41 -13.24 2.85
N VAL A 77 -12.48 -14.19 2.79
CA VAL A 77 -11.43 -14.24 1.76
C VAL A 77 -12.01 -14.53 0.37
N ILE A 78 -12.96 -15.45 0.24
CA ILE A 78 -13.53 -15.85 -1.05
C ILE A 78 -14.42 -14.74 -1.64
N PHE A 79 -15.25 -14.12 -0.80
CA PHE A 79 -16.24 -13.13 -1.25
C PHE A 79 -15.76 -11.68 -1.17
N LEU A 80 -14.76 -11.36 -0.36
CA LEU A 80 -14.27 -9.99 -0.15
C LEU A 80 -12.76 -9.83 -0.36
N GLY A 81 -12.00 -10.93 -0.46
CA GLY A 81 -10.54 -10.93 -0.62
C GLY A 81 -10.04 -10.63 -2.03
N PHE A 82 -10.76 -9.81 -2.80
CA PHE A 82 -10.39 -9.47 -4.16
C PHE A 82 -9.17 -8.55 -4.19
N THR A 83 -8.17 -8.86 -5.02
CA THR A 83 -7.03 -7.98 -5.28
C THR A 83 -7.24 -7.10 -6.51
N GLY A 84 -8.36 -7.28 -7.23
CA GLY A 84 -8.68 -6.60 -8.48
C GLY A 84 -8.77 -5.06 -8.39
N ILE A 85 -9.06 -4.50 -7.21
CA ILE A 85 -9.04 -3.04 -7.01
C ILE A 85 -7.61 -2.51 -7.27
N GLY A 86 -6.60 -3.27 -6.87
CA GLY A 86 -5.20 -2.91 -7.13
C GLY A 86 -4.89 -2.79 -8.62
N SER A 87 -5.42 -3.69 -9.47
CA SER A 87 -5.23 -3.60 -10.93
C SER A 87 -5.93 -2.41 -11.56
N VAL A 88 -7.09 -1.99 -11.02
CA VAL A 88 -7.76 -0.76 -11.47
C VAL A 88 -6.88 0.46 -11.17
N VAL A 89 -6.34 0.56 -9.95
CA VAL A 89 -5.43 1.65 -9.57
C VAL A 89 -4.18 1.68 -10.45
N VAL A 90 -3.61 0.52 -10.78
CA VAL A 90 -2.48 0.45 -11.74
C VAL A 90 -2.87 0.99 -13.10
N ALA A 91 -4.01 0.55 -13.64
CA ALA A 91 -4.51 0.99 -14.94
C ALA A 91 -4.73 2.52 -14.98
N GLU A 92 -5.33 3.09 -13.92
CA GLU A 92 -5.53 4.53 -13.81
C GLU A 92 -4.20 5.30 -13.73
N ASN A 93 -3.22 4.81 -12.97
CA ASN A 93 -1.90 5.44 -12.89
C ASN A 93 -1.13 5.36 -14.22
N ILE A 94 -1.26 4.26 -14.98
CA ILE A 94 -0.69 4.14 -16.33
C ILE A 94 -1.31 5.17 -17.27
N LEU A 95 -2.63 5.29 -17.27
CA LEU A 95 -3.34 6.26 -18.12
C LEU A 95 -2.98 7.71 -17.75
N LEU A 96 -2.85 8.00 -16.46
CA LEU A 96 -2.39 9.28 -15.95
C LEU A 96 -0.97 9.59 -16.46
N ALA A 97 -0.06 8.61 -16.45
CA ALA A 97 1.31 8.78 -16.95
C ALA A 97 1.37 9.06 -18.45
N LEU A 98 0.43 8.51 -19.22
CA LEU A 98 0.32 8.71 -20.66
C LEU A 98 -0.49 9.95 -21.04
N HIS A 99 -0.92 10.77 -20.05
CA HIS A 99 -1.82 11.91 -20.25
C HIS A 99 -3.12 11.54 -21.00
N GLY A 100 -3.54 10.27 -20.90
CA GLY A 100 -4.70 9.74 -21.60
C GLY A 100 -5.91 9.67 -20.70
N SER A 101 -7.04 10.24 -21.13
CA SER A 101 -8.35 9.86 -20.60
C SER A 101 -8.91 8.73 -21.43
N ALA A 102 -9.27 7.61 -20.80
CA ALA A 102 -9.84 6.46 -21.49
C ALA A 102 -11.27 6.19 -21.04
N SER A 103 -12.08 5.60 -21.93
CA SER A 103 -13.40 5.10 -21.58
C SER A 103 -13.31 3.97 -20.53
N ASP A 104 -14.38 3.75 -19.80
CA ASP A 104 -14.43 2.72 -18.74
C ASP A 104 -14.11 1.33 -19.29
N SER A 105 -14.52 1.03 -20.53
CA SER A 105 -14.20 -0.23 -21.21
C SER A 105 -12.69 -0.41 -21.41
N VAL A 106 -11.98 0.66 -21.76
CA VAL A 106 -10.51 0.61 -21.94
C VAL A 106 -9.82 0.47 -20.59
N LYS A 107 -10.25 1.21 -19.55
CA LYS A 107 -9.74 1.06 -18.19
C LYS A 107 -9.90 -0.37 -17.68
N ARG A 108 -11.09 -0.96 -17.91
CA ARG A 108 -11.41 -2.35 -17.55
C ARG A 108 -10.52 -3.35 -18.29
N GLY A 109 -10.36 -3.18 -19.61
CA GLY A 109 -9.46 -4.02 -20.42
C GLY A 109 -8.02 -3.95 -19.92
N LEU A 110 -7.51 -2.75 -19.62
CA LEU A 110 -6.17 -2.55 -19.09
C LEU A 110 -6.00 -3.19 -17.70
N ALA A 111 -6.98 -3.03 -16.80
CA ALA A 111 -6.96 -3.67 -15.49
C ALA A 111 -6.92 -5.20 -15.60
N MET A 112 -7.69 -5.79 -16.53
CA MET A 112 -7.66 -7.23 -16.83
C MET A 112 -6.31 -7.70 -17.37
N ILE A 113 -5.67 -6.92 -18.26
CA ILE A 113 -4.32 -7.21 -18.74
C ILE A 113 -3.33 -7.20 -17.57
N VAL A 114 -3.33 -6.15 -16.74
CA VAL A 114 -2.45 -6.03 -15.57
C VAL A 114 -2.63 -7.22 -14.62
N LEU A 115 -3.88 -7.56 -14.28
CA LEU A 115 -4.18 -8.68 -13.39
C LEU A 115 -3.70 -10.01 -13.98
N SER A 116 -3.92 -10.22 -15.29
CA SER A 116 -3.48 -11.41 -16.01
C SER A 116 -1.96 -11.51 -16.04
N SER A 117 -1.24 -10.40 -16.25
CA SER A 117 0.22 -10.37 -16.20
C SER A 117 0.75 -10.77 -14.81
N VAL A 118 0.17 -10.24 -13.74
CA VAL A 118 0.56 -10.62 -12.37
C VAL A 118 0.31 -12.11 -12.11
N ALA A 119 -0.84 -12.63 -12.54
CA ALA A 119 -1.16 -14.05 -12.40
C ALA A 119 -0.17 -14.93 -13.18
N THR A 120 0.10 -14.61 -14.45
CA THR A 120 1.05 -15.36 -15.28
C THR A 120 2.46 -15.38 -14.68
N ILE A 121 2.94 -14.26 -14.14
CA ILE A 121 4.26 -14.17 -13.50
C ILE A 121 4.31 -15.10 -12.28
N HIS A 122 3.36 -15.00 -11.36
CA HIS A 122 3.39 -15.78 -10.12
C HIS A 122 3.09 -17.27 -10.33
N ILE A 123 2.22 -17.63 -11.27
CA ILE A 123 1.91 -19.03 -11.59
C ILE A 123 3.11 -19.69 -12.28
N SER A 124 3.73 -19.00 -13.26
CA SER A 124 4.87 -19.55 -14.00
C SER A 124 6.13 -19.63 -13.14
N SER A 125 6.46 -18.58 -12.40
CA SER A 125 7.65 -18.54 -11.56
C SER A 125 7.45 -17.69 -10.30
N CYS A 126 7.24 -18.38 -9.19
CA CYS A 126 7.17 -17.77 -7.86
C CYS A 126 8.43 -16.93 -7.55
N SER A 127 9.61 -17.47 -7.85
CA SER A 127 10.89 -16.80 -7.61
C SER A 127 11.06 -15.52 -8.41
N LEU A 128 10.60 -15.48 -9.67
CA LEU A 128 10.63 -14.27 -10.48
C LEU A 128 9.71 -13.20 -9.90
N GLY A 129 8.49 -13.59 -9.48
CA GLY A 129 7.55 -12.69 -8.82
C GLY A 129 8.16 -12.02 -7.59
N VAL A 130 8.82 -12.80 -6.71
CA VAL A 130 9.51 -12.27 -5.52
C VAL A 130 10.66 -11.33 -5.88
N ARG A 131 11.46 -11.63 -6.91
CA ARG A 131 12.55 -10.73 -7.36
C ARG A 131 12.01 -9.40 -7.87
N ILE A 132 10.94 -9.42 -8.66
CA ILE A 132 10.28 -8.20 -9.16
C ILE A 132 9.72 -7.38 -7.99
N MET A 133 9.06 -8.04 -7.03
CA MET A 133 8.55 -7.37 -5.81
C MET A 133 9.67 -6.68 -5.04
N ASN A 134 10.82 -7.35 -4.84
CA ASN A 134 11.97 -6.79 -4.15
C ASN A 134 12.57 -5.59 -4.91
N LEU A 135 12.70 -5.69 -6.23
CA LEU A 135 13.16 -4.58 -7.06
C LEU A 135 12.24 -3.36 -6.92
N LEU A 136 10.93 -3.57 -7.05
CA LEU A 136 9.94 -2.49 -6.91
C LEU A 136 9.92 -1.90 -5.51
N ALA A 137 10.15 -2.70 -4.46
CA ALA A 137 10.30 -2.21 -3.09
C ALA A 137 11.53 -1.31 -2.93
N SER A 138 12.68 -1.71 -3.49
CA SER A 138 13.91 -0.90 -3.48
C SER A 138 13.72 0.43 -4.22
N VAL A 139 13.07 0.41 -5.38
CA VAL A 139 12.74 1.62 -6.15
C VAL A 139 11.85 2.55 -5.32
N LYS A 140 10.84 2.03 -4.62
CA LYS A 140 9.98 2.84 -3.74
C LYS A 140 10.75 3.55 -2.63
N ILE A 141 11.68 2.84 -1.99
CA ILE A 141 12.54 3.43 -0.95
C ILE A 141 13.40 4.54 -1.55
N LEU A 142 14.01 4.30 -2.71
CA LEU A 142 14.82 5.30 -3.41
C LEU A 142 14.03 6.58 -3.70
N ILE A 143 12.77 6.47 -4.13
CA ILE A 143 11.90 7.62 -4.40
C ILE A 143 11.66 8.44 -3.12
N LEU A 144 11.38 7.79 -1.99
CA LEU A 144 11.21 8.49 -0.72
C LEU A 144 12.51 9.20 -0.31
N CYS A 145 13.66 8.55 -0.48
CA CYS A 145 14.96 9.19 -0.25
C CYS A 145 15.18 10.41 -1.16
N LEU A 146 14.82 10.33 -2.45
CA LEU A 146 14.90 11.45 -3.38
C LEU A 146 14.01 12.62 -2.95
N ILE A 147 12.78 12.35 -2.49
CA ILE A 147 11.88 13.38 -1.97
C ILE A 147 12.50 14.08 -0.75
N ILE A 148 13.05 13.30 0.18
CA ILE A 148 13.70 13.82 1.39
C ILE A 148 14.89 14.71 1.03
N VAL A 149 15.80 14.23 0.16
CA VAL A 149 16.96 15.00 -0.31
C VAL A 149 16.54 16.27 -1.04
N SER A 150 15.44 16.23 -1.81
CA SER A 150 14.89 17.39 -2.50
C SER A 150 14.34 18.45 -1.53
N GLY A 151 13.66 18.02 -0.46
CA GLY A 151 13.28 18.91 0.64
C GLY A 151 14.48 19.56 1.32
N LEU A 152 15.54 18.78 1.61
CA LEU A 152 16.78 19.31 2.17
C LEU A 152 17.48 20.29 1.22
N ARG A 153 17.45 20.04 -0.10
CA ARG A 153 17.98 20.94 -1.12
C ARG A 153 17.26 22.29 -1.11
N ALA A 154 15.95 22.31 -0.86
CA ALA A 154 15.17 23.55 -0.81
C ALA A 154 15.52 24.45 0.38
N LEU A 155 16.03 23.89 1.49
CA LEU A 155 16.45 24.68 2.66
C LEU A 155 17.64 25.62 2.39
N ARG A 156 18.35 25.46 1.25
CA ARG A 156 19.43 26.38 0.86
C ARG A 156 18.95 27.79 0.51
N GLY A 157 17.66 27.96 0.21
CA GLY A 157 17.05 29.28 -0.03
C GLY A 157 17.46 29.95 -1.34
N ASP A 158 18.11 29.24 -2.25
CA ASP A 158 18.58 29.71 -3.56
C ASP A 158 17.63 29.32 -4.72
N LEU A 159 16.49 28.69 -4.41
CA LEU A 159 15.48 28.29 -5.39
C LEU A 159 14.39 29.36 -5.50
N SER A 160 14.30 30.03 -6.65
CA SER A 160 13.32 31.10 -6.89
C SER A 160 11.86 30.67 -6.77
N GLN A 161 11.55 29.39 -7.05
CA GLN A 161 10.22 28.80 -6.91
C GLN A 161 9.80 28.57 -5.44
N ILE A 162 10.74 28.68 -4.50
CA ILE A 162 10.53 28.44 -3.06
C ILE A 162 11.10 29.64 -2.29
N PRO A 163 10.44 30.81 -2.32
CA PRO A 163 10.97 32.04 -1.74
C PRO A 163 11.11 31.99 -0.21
N ASN A 164 10.27 31.20 0.47
CA ASN A 164 10.32 31.02 1.91
C ASN A 164 10.26 29.53 2.28
N PRO A 165 11.39 28.80 2.15
CA PRO A 165 11.48 27.41 2.59
C PRO A 165 11.12 27.30 4.07
N ALA A 166 10.50 26.19 4.45
CA ALA A 166 10.09 25.91 5.83
C ALA A 166 9.15 26.94 6.47
N SER A 167 8.45 27.77 5.66
CA SER A 167 7.43 28.70 6.14
C SER A 167 6.34 28.03 6.96
N SER A 168 5.93 26.82 6.58
CA SER A 168 4.97 25.97 7.30
C SER A 168 5.41 25.57 8.72
N PHE A 169 6.67 25.77 9.09
CA PHE A 169 7.19 25.46 10.43
C PHE A 169 7.35 26.69 11.34
N ARG A 170 7.08 27.91 10.84
CA ARG A 170 7.14 29.13 11.67
C ARG A 170 6.01 29.17 12.71
N ASP A 171 4.81 28.83 12.27
CA ASP A 171 3.66 28.57 13.13
C ASP A 171 3.03 27.23 12.71
N PRO A 172 3.60 26.10 13.18
CA PRO A 172 3.27 24.79 12.66
C PRO A 172 1.82 24.36 12.95
N PHE A 173 1.16 24.98 13.93
CA PHE A 173 -0.21 24.66 14.31
C PHE A 173 -1.23 25.70 13.84
N ALA A 174 -0.79 26.74 13.11
CA ALA A 174 -1.69 27.71 12.48
C ALA A 174 -2.71 27.02 11.57
N GLY A 175 -3.97 27.44 11.64
CA GLY A 175 -5.03 26.91 10.79
C GLY A 175 -5.48 25.48 11.12
N SER A 176 -5.10 24.95 12.29
CA SER A 176 -5.55 23.62 12.72
C SER A 176 -7.08 23.57 12.83
N SER A 177 -7.69 22.51 12.30
CA SER A 177 -9.14 22.30 12.39
C SER A 177 -9.60 22.24 13.86
N SER A 178 -10.79 22.79 14.15
CA SER A 178 -11.46 22.65 15.45
C SER A 178 -12.35 21.42 15.54
N ASN A 179 -12.57 20.71 14.42
CA ASN A 179 -13.49 19.58 14.35
C ASN A 179 -12.77 18.25 14.55
N VAL A 180 -13.17 17.50 15.58
CA VAL A 180 -12.62 16.17 15.91
C VAL A 180 -12.72 15.20 14.74
N SER A 181 -13.76 15.30 13.90
CA SER A 181 -13.93 14.38 12.75
C SER A 181 -12.75 14.44 11.78
N ASP A 182 -12.11 15.60 11.63
CA ASP A 182 -11.01 15.78 10.69
C ASP A 182 -9.77 15.03 11.17
N TYR A 183 -9.52 15.04 12.48
CA TYR A 183 -8.44 14.28 13.12
C TYR A 183 -8.70 12.78 13.02
N THR A 184 -9.92 12.33 13.29
CA THR A 184 -10.28 10.91 13.17
C THR A 184 -10.14 10.42 11.73
N ASN A 185 -10.65 11.18 10.75
CA ASN A 185 -10.51 10.85 9.33
C ASN A 185 -9.05 10.85 8.87
N ALA A 186 -8.25 11.82 9.30
CA ALA A 186 -6.83 11.86 9.02
C ALA A 186 -6.11 10.63 9.59
N LEU A 187 -6.37 10.27 10.85
CA LEU A 187 -5.75 9.11 11.48
C LEU A 187 -6.12 7.81 10.76
N LEU A 188 -7.38 7.63 10.35
CA LEU A 188 -7.80 6.46 9.56
C LEU A 188 -7.04 6.36 8.23
N LYS A 189 -6.83 7.48 7.52
CA LYS A 189 -6.03 7.53 6.28
C LYS A 189 -4.55 7.20 6.53
N ILE A 190 -4.00 7.64 7.66
CA ILE A 190 -2.61 7.33 8.06
C ILE A 190 -2.47 5.84 8.38
N LEU A 191 -3.38 5.28 9.18
CA LEU A 191 -3.39 3.85 9.49
C LEU A 191 -3.52 3.01 8.21
N ALA A 192 -4.38 3.43 7.26
CA ALA A 192 -4.46 2.81 5.94
C ALA A 192 -3.14 2.92 5.15
N SER A 193 -2.35 3.97 5.35
CA SER A 193 -1.03 4.14 4.69
C SER A 193 0.06 3.26 5.29
N TYR A 194 -0.06 2.88 6.56
CA TYR A 194 0.84 1.93 7.23
C TYR A 194 0.45 0.46 7.00
N GLN A 195 -0.69 0.17 6.37
CA GLN A 195 -1.18 -1.20 6.18
C GLN A 195 -0.19 -2.13 5.45
N GLY A 196 -0.33 -3.42 5.75
CA GLY A 196 0.42 -4.51 5.09
C GLY A 196 1.71 -4.92 5.77
N TRP A 197 1.98 -4.48 7.01
CA TRP A 197 3.01 -5.12 7.85
C TRP A 197 2.60 -6.54 8.27
N SER A 198 1.30 -6.80 8.40
CA SER A 198 0.73 -8.12 8.71
C SER A 198 0.93 -9.16 7.58
N ASN A 199 1.17 -8.72 6.35
CA ASN A 199 1.37 -9.63 5.21
C ASN A 199 2.52 -10.62 5.42
N ALA A 200 3.54 -10.24 6.20
CA ALA A 200 4.64 -11.14 6.56
C ALA A 200 4.14 -12.40 7.29
N ALA A 201 3.07 -12.27 8.10
CA ALA A 201 2.47 -13.38 8.83
C ALA A 201 1.58 -14.29 7.95
N TYR A 202 1.20 -13.85 6.74
CA TYR A 202 0.48 -14.69 5.78
C TYR A 202 1.37 -15.70 5.06
N VAL A 203 2.69 -15.53 5.12
CA VAL A 203 3.65 -16.30 4.32
C VAL A 203 4.75 -16.93 5.17
N LEU A 204 4.51 -17.13 6.47
CA LEU A 204 5.53 -17.58 7.43
C LEU A 204 6.13 -18.94 7.10
N ASP A 205 5.41 -19.84 6.44
CA ASP A 205 5.96 -21.15 6.05
C ASP A 205 7.05 -21.03 4.97
N GLU A 206 7.08 -19.93 4.21
CA GLU A 206 8.10 -19.65 3.20
C GLU A 206 9.27 -18.82 3.77
N VAL A 207 9.19 -18.39 5.04
CA VAL A 207 10.21 -17.55 5.69
C VAL A 207 11.21 -18.43 6.44
N GLN A 208 12.50 -18.27 6.16
CA GLN A 208 13.55 -18.92 6.94
C GLN A 208 13.64 -18.30 8.35
N ASN A 209 13.62 -19.12 9.39
CA ASN A 209 13.66 -18.68 10.79
C ASN A 209 12.59 -17.62 11.15
N PRO A 210 11.29 -17.93 10.99
CA PRO A 210 10.20 -16.95 11.04
C PRO A 210 10.17 -16.15 12.35
N ARG A 211 10.49 -16.79 13.50
CA ARG A 211 10.57 -16.11 14.80
C ARG A 211 11.59 -14.97 14.84
N ARG A 212 12.79 -15.19 14.31
CA ARG A 212 13.85 -14.17 14.29
C ARG A 212 13.52 -13.08 13.27
N VAL A 213 13.00 -13.48 12.11
CA VAL A 213 12.61 -12.54 11.05
C VAL A 213 11.49 -11.62 11.53
N LEU A 214 10.42 -12.14 12.14
CA LEU A 214 9.33 -11.32 12.68
C LEU A 214 9.84 -10.31 13.71
N LYS A 215 10.68 -10.77 14.66
CA LYS A 215 11.21 -9.91 15.73
C LYS A 215 12.15 -8.82 15.22
N VAL A 216 13.01 -9.12 14.25
CA VAL A 216 14.03 -8.16 13.78
C VAL A 216 13.54 -7.40 12.56
N ALA A 217 13.21 -8.12 11.48
CA ALA A 217 12.83 -7.50 10.21
C ALA A 217 11.46 -6.81 10.32
N GLY A 218 10.53 -7.32 11.14
CA GLY A 218 9.24 -6.66 11.39
C GLY A 218 9.42 -5.29 12.04
N ILE A 219 10.17 -5.22 13.15
CA ILE A 219 10.42 -3.97 13.89
C ILE A 219 11.19 -2.96 13.04
N LEU A 220 12.26 -3.41 12.37
CA LEU A 220 13.06 -2.56 11.48
C LEU A 220 12.24 -2.09 10.28
N GLY A 221 11.44 -2.97 9.68
CA GLY A 221 10.61 -2.65 8.52
C GLY A 221 9.59 -1.56 8.82
N VAL A 222 8.81 -1.70 9.91
CA VAL A 222 7.85 -0.67 10.33
C VAL A 222 8.56 0.64 10.69
N GLY A 223 9.70 0.57 11.38
CA GLY A 223 10.47 1.74 11.78
C GLY A 223 11.05 2.53 10.62
N ILE A 224 11.69 1.84 9.66
CA ILE A 224 12.23 2.46 8.45
C ILE A 224 11.11 3.15 7.67
N VAL A 225 9.97 2.48 7.48
CA VAL A 225 8.81 3.08 6.79
C VAL A 225 8.28 4.29 7.56
N GLY A 226 8.18 4.19 8.89
CA GLY A 226 7.75 5.28 9.76
C GLY A 226 8.61 6.54 9.64
N ILE A 227 9.92 6.36 9.68
CA ILE A 227 10.90 7.44 9.53
C ILE A 227 10.79 8.03 8.13
N LEU A 228 10.80 7.20 7.08
CA LEU A 228 10.71 7.68 5.69
C LEU A 228 9.43 8.46 5.44
N TYR A 229 8.28 7.99 5.94
CA TYR A 229 7.00 8.70 5.80
C TYR A 229 7.01 10.04 6.52
N THR A 230 7.54 10.09 7.74
CA THR A 230 7.63 11.34 8.52
C THR A 230 8.54 12.34 7.82
N LEU A 231 9.73 11.92 7.40
CA LEU A 231 10.69 12.77 6.68
C LEU A 231 10.15 13.23 5.31
N THR A 232 9.40 12.37 4.62
CA THR A 232 8.73 12.73 3.36
C THR A 232 7.69 13.83 3.57
N ASN A 233 6.88 13.75 4.63
CA ASN A 233 5.92 14.80 4.97
C ASN A 233 6.64 16.10 5.37
N ILE A 234 7.74 16.02 6.13
CA ILE A 234 8.57 17.18 6.45
C ILE A 234 9.07 17.83 5.14
N ALA A 235 9.59 17.04 4.19
CA ALA A 235 10.06 17.55 2.91
C ALA A 235 8.94 18.27 2.12
N TYR A 236 7.70 17.76 2.14
CA TYR A 236 6.56 18.48 1.54
C TYR A 236 6.31 19.83 2.20
N PHE A 237 6.27 19.89 3.54
CA PHE A 237 6.03 21.14 4.26
C PHE A 237 7.21 22.12 4.22
N VAL A 238 8.43 21.66 3.88
CA VAL A 238 9.56 22.55 3.59
C VAL A 238 9.31 23.37 2.32
N VAL A 239 8.70 22.77 1.29
CA VAL A 239 8.58 23.40 -0.04
C VAL A 239 7.21 24.02 -0.31
N ALA A 240 6.20 23.68 0.48
CA ALA A 240 4.82 24.08 0.24
C ALA A 240 4.00 24.24 1.54
N THR A 241 2.94 25.05 1.46
CA THR A 241 2.00 25.26 2.58
C THR A 241 1.00 24.10 2.67
N PRO A 242 0.33 23.90 3.82
CA PRO A 242 -0.75 22.91 3.94
C PRO A 242 -1.84 23.10 2.88
N GLU A 243 -2.19 24.35 2.57
CA GLU A 243 -3.17 24.69 1.54
C GLU A 243 -2.69 24.26 0.14
N GLU A 244 -1.46 24.58 -0.25
CA GLU A 244 -0.90 24.15 -1.54
C GLU A 244 -0.85 22.61 -1.65
N ILE A 245 -0.40 21.93 -0.59
CA ILE A 245 -0.33 20.47 -0.52
C ILE A 245 -1.73 19.87 -0.66
N SER A 246 -2.75 20.45 -0.03
CA SER A 246 -4.13 19.94 -0.05
C SER A 246 -4.75 19.87 -1.46
N ARG A 247 -4.26 20.69 -2.39
CA ARG A 247 -4.77 20.78 -3.76
C ARG A 247 -4.13 19.79 -4.72
N THR A 248 -3.07 19.08 -4.30
CA THR A 248 -2.30 18.21 -5.21
C THR A 248 -2.87 16.81 -5.37
N GLY A 249 -3.62 16.29 -4.40
CA GLY A 249 -4.09 14.91 -4.43
C GLY A 249 -2.94 13.93 -4.66
N VAL A 250 -2.99 13.18 -5.77
CA VAL A 250 -1.99 12.18 -6.17
C VAL A 250 -0.70 12.77 -6.74
N THR A 251 -0.64 14.08 -7.01
CA THR A 251 0.50 14.75 -7.67
C THR A 251 1.42 15.49 -6.69
N VAL A 252 1.31 15.25 -5.37
CA VAL A 252 2.12 15.93 -4.34
C VAL A 252 3.64 15.77 -4.57
N VAL A 253 4.06 14.60 -5.06
CA VAL A 253 5.46 14.34 -5.43
C VAL A 253 5.89 15.23 -6.60
N ALA A 254 5.03 15.35 -7.61
CA ALA A 254 5.31 16.15 -8.80
C ALA A 254 5.42 17.63 -8.48
N MET A 255 4.56 18.12 -7.58
CA MET A 255 4.62 19.49 -7.11
C MET A 255 5.96 19.79 -6.42
N LEU A 256 6.41 18.92 -5.51
CA LEU A 256 7.72 19.09 -4.85
C LEU A 256 8.88 19.04 -5.85
N ILE A 257 8.92 18.01 -6.71
CA ILE A 257 10.00 17.86 -7.69
C ILE A 257 9.99 19.04 -8.68
N GLY A 258 8.82 19.50 -9.10
CA GLY A 258 8.65 20.66 -9.99
C GLY A 258 9.19 21.95 -9.37
N LYS A 259 8.92 22.20 -8.09
CA LYS A 259 9.47 23.34 -7.36
C LYS A 259 11.00 23.27 -7.20
N VAL A 260 11.59 22.07 -7.11
CA VAL A 260 13.04 21.89 -6.86
C VAL A 260 13.88 21.79 -8.13
N PHE A 261 13.39 21.09 -9.15
CA PHE A 261 14.14 20.76 -10.38
C PHE A 261 13.48 21.28 -11.67
N GLY A 262 12.31 21.93 -11.58
CA GLY A 262 11.55 22.42 -12.73
C GLY A 262 10.53 21.40 -13.29
N ASN A 263 9.68 21.85 -14.21
CA ASN A 263 8.49 21.14 -14.69
C ASN A 263 8.76 19.85 -15.50
N THR A 264 10.01 19.52 -15.81
CA THR A 264 10.39 18.42 -16.72
C THR A 264 10.15 17.01 -16.15
N MET A 265 9.64 16.87 -14.91
CA MET A 265 9.59 15.60 -14.17
C MET A 265 8.18 15.11 -13.79
N LEU A 266 7.11 15.75 -14.27
CA LEU A 266 5.73 15.33 -13.95
C LEU A 266 5.44 13.89 -14.39
N TRP A 267 5.81 13.53 -15.63
CA TRP A 267 5.66 12.19 -16.20
C TRP A 267 6.35 11.11 -15.36
N LEU A 268 7.51 11.42 -14.77
CA LEU A 268 8.29 10.50 -13.95
C LEU A 268 7.49 10.10 -12.71
N THR A 269 6.81 11.04 -12.06
CA THR A 269 6.03 10.75 -10.85
C THR A 269 4.82 9.85 -11.10
N ALA A 270 4.15 10.00 -12.24
CA ALA A 270 3.02 9.16 -12.62
C ALA A 270 3.46 7.72 -12.93
N ILE A 271 4.61 7.55 -13.62
CA ILE A 271 5.22 6.23 -13.82
C ILE A 271 5.59 5.58 -12.48
N LEU A 272 6.18 6.35 -11.56
CA LEU A 272 6.54 5.86 -10.24
C LEU A 272 5.32 5.45 -9.42
N ALA A 273 4.21 6.21 -9.50
CA ALA A 273 2.94 5.84 -8.90
C ALA A 273 2.39 4.53 -9.49
N ALA A 274 2.43 4.37 -10.82
CA ALA A 274 2.01 3.16 -11.51
C ALA A 274 2.81 1.93 -11.08
N LEU A 275 4.14 2.03 -11.09
CA LEU A 275 5.05 0.98 -10.59
C LEU A 275 4.81 0.67 -9.12
N SER A 276 4.50 1.69 -8.31
CA SER A 276 4.22 1.51 -6.89
C SER A 276 2.93 0.71 -6.66
N SER A 277 1.85 1.07 -7.36
CA SER A 277 0.60 0.31 -7.34
C SER A 277 0.79 -1.11 -7.86
N PHE A 278 1.62 -1.30 -8.89
CA PHE A 278 1.87 -2.62 -9.48
C PHE A 278 2.59 -3.54 -8.49
N GLY A 279 3.64 -3.05 -7.83
CA GLY A 279 4.33 -3.81 -6.79
C GLY A 279 3.43 -4.12 -5.59
N ASN A 280 2.49 -3.23 -5.25
CA ASN A 280 1.51 -3.49 -4.20
C ASN A 280 0.53 -4.60 -4.61
N LEU A 281 0.02 -4.57 -5.84
CA LEU A 281 -0.84 -5.61 -6.40
C LEU A 281 -0.14 -6.98 -6.42
N MET A 282 1.12 -7.05 -6.87
CA MET A 282 1.89 -8.29 -6.84
C MET A 282 2.02 -8.85 -5.43
N THR A 283 2.38 -8.01 -4.46
CA THR A 283 2.55 -8.43 -3.06
C THR A 283 1.24 -8.89 -2.43
N ALA A 284 0.13 -8.19 -2.71
CA ALA A 284 -1.19 -8.54 -2.21
C ALA A 284 -1.67 -9.88 -2.80
N SER A 285 -1.59 -10.05 -4.12
CA SER A 285 -1.98 -11.30 -4.79
C SER A 285 -1.12 -12.48 -4.35
N PHE A 286 0.19 -12.27 -4.18
CA PHE A 286 1.09 -13.26 -3.60
C PHE A 286 0.60 -13.71 -2.22
N SER A 287 0.38 -12.78 -1.30
CA SER A 287 -0.04 -13.09 0.08
C SER A 287 -1.40 -13.78 0.12
N MET A 288 -2.39 -13.27 -0.63
CA MET A 288 -3.74 -13.83 -0.66
C MET A 288 -3.79 -15.25 -1.22
N SER A 289 -2.98 -15.57 -2.23
CA SER A 289 -2.89 -16.95 -2.74
C SER A 289 -2.43 -17.96 -1.67
N ARG A 290 -1.58 -17.53 -0.71
CA ARG A 290 -1.15 -18.40 0.41
C ARG A 290 -2.26 -18.57 1.43
N VAL A 291 -2.98 -17.49 1.76
CA VAL A 291 -4.14 -17.56 2.63
C VAL A 291 -5.19 -18.53 2.06
N VAL A 292 -5.51 -18.41 0.77
CA VAL A 292 -6.45 -19.34 0.09
C VAL A 292 -5.95 -20.77 0.13
N ARG A 293 -4.65 -21.00 -0.10
CA ARG A 293 -4.05 -22.34 -0.02
C ARG A 293 -4.16 -22.94 1.38
N GLU A 294 -3.92 -22.16 2.43
CA GLU A 294 -4.07 -22.64 3.81
C GLU A 294 -5.52 -22.96 4.14
N LEU A 295 -6.48 -22.17 3.66
CA LEU A 295 -7.90 -22.51 3.78
C LEU A 295 -8.27 -23.79 3.01
N ALA A 296 -7.63 -24.02 1.86
CA ALA A 296 -7.83 -25.24 1.08
C ALA A 296 -7.31 -26.48 1.82
N LYS A 297 -6.17 -26.39 2.52
CA LYS A 297 -5.63 -27.53 3.31
C LYS A 297 -6.58 -27.98 4.42
N GLU A 298 -7.46 -27.11 4.91
CA GLU A 298 -8.47 -27.41 5.93
C GLU A 298 -9.75 -28.06 5.36
N GLY A 299 -9.81 -28.29 4.04
CA GLY A 299 -10.91 -29.02 3.41
C GLY A 299 -12.21 -28.24 3.22
N LEU A 300 -12.21 -26.92 3.47
CA LEU A 300 -13.41 -26.07 3.31
C LEU A 300 -13.81 -25.78 1.86
N LEU A 301 -12.85 -25.82 0.93
CA LEU A 301 -13.10 -25.52 -0.48
C LEU A 301 -13.51 -26.77 -1.26
N PRO A 302 -14.48 -26.68 -2.19
CA PRO A 302 -14.68 -27.75 -3.16
C PRO A 302 -13.38 -27.93 -3.95
N TYR A 303 -13.00 -29.18 -4.25
CA TYR A 303 -11.72 -29.52 -4.87
C TYR A 303 -10.49 -29.04 -4.08
N ALA A 304 -10.56 -29.09 -2.74
CA ALA A 304 -9.52 -28.66 -1.81
C ALA A 304 -8.09 -29.07 -2.21
N HIS A 305 -7.90 -30.31 -2.67
CA HIS A 305 -6.60 -30.82 -3.13
C HIS A 305 -5.99 -30.00 -4.27
N PHE A 306 -6.81 -29.52 -5.21
CA PHE A 306 -6.33 -28.68 -6.33
C PHE A 306 -5.85 -27.31 -5.84
N PHE A 307 -6.60 -26.68 -4.94
CA PHE A 307 -6.25 -25.35 -4.40
C PHE A 307 -5.10 -25.41 -3.38
N ALA A 308 -4.93 -26.53 -2.67
CA ALA A 308 -3.84 -26.74 -1.72
C ALA A 308 -2.49 -27.09 -2.41
N ALA A 309 -2.55 -27.62 -3.63
CA ALA A 309 -1.38 -28.08 -4.38
C ALA A 309 -0.43 -26.93 -4.75
N THR A 310 0.85 -27.27 -4.88
CA THR A 310 1.92 -26.36 -5.34
C THR A 310 2.60 -26.92 -6.57
N THR A 311 2.98 -26.04 -7.49
CA THR A 311 3.79 -26.38 -8.66
C THR A 311 5.22 -26.75 -8.24
N SER A 312 6.00 -27.31 -9.17
CA SER A 312 7.45 -27.55 -8.98
C SER A 312 8.24 -26.27 -8.69
N SER A 313 7.73 -25.11 -9.11
CA SER A 313 8.28 -23.79 -8.80
C SER A 313 7.86 -23.24 -7.42
N GLY A 314 7.12 -24.01 -6.63
CA GLY A 314 6.64 -23.63 -5.30
C GLY A 314 5.44 -22.69 -5.30
N SER A 315 4.79 -22.48 -6.45
CA SER A 315 3.63 -21.59 -6.57
C SER A 315 2.32 -22.33 -6.28
N PRO A 316 1.43 -21.82 -5.41
CA PRO A 316 0.10 -22.39 -5.22
C PRO A 316 -0.83 -21.97 -6.37
N SER A 317 -0.61 -22.53 -7.57
CA SER A 317 -1.26 -22.10 -8.82
C SER A 317 -2.78 -22.16 -8.75
N GLY A 318 -3.35 -23.24 -8.18
CA GLY A 318 -4.79 -23.37 -7.99
C GLY A 318 -5.36 -22.24 -7.14
N ALA A 319 -4.77 -21.99 -5.97
CA ALA A 319 -5.18 -20.89 -5.09
C ALA A 319 -5.02 -19.52 -5.75
N PHE A 320 -3.95 -19.31 -6.51
CA PHE A 320 -3.73 -18.07 -7.26
C PHE A 320 -4.81 -17.87 -8.34
N LEU A 321 -5.20 -18.93 -9.05
CA LEU A 321 -6.29 -18.88 -10.01
C LEU A 321 -7.61 -18.48 -9.35
N LEU A 322 -7.90 -18.97 -8.13
CA LEU A 322 -9.10 -18.53 -7.40
C LEU A 322 -9.07 -17.02 -7.12
N VAL A 323 -7.93 -16.50 -6.66
CA VAL A 323 -7.74 -15.04 -6.44
C VAL A 323 -7.87 -14.27 -7.75
N PHE A 324 -7.34 -14.81 -8.86
CA PHE A 324 -7.47 -14.21 -10.18
C PHE A 324 -8.93 -14.16 -10.64
N PHE A 325 -9.66 -15.27 -10.61
CA PHE A 325 -11.05 -15.34 -11.08
C PHE A 325 -11.97 -14.44 -10.25
N SER A 326 -11.87 -14.51 -8.93
CA SER A 326 -12.64 -13.67 -8.02
C SER A 326 -12.38 -12.18 -8.26
N SER A 327 -11.11 -11.80 -8.46
CA SER A 327 -10.71 -10.42 -8.81
C SER A 327 -11.16 -10.00 -10.22
N ALA A 328 -11.12 -10.90 -11.20
CA ALA A 328 -11.57 -10.64 -12.56
C ALA A 328 -13.08 -10.38 -12.61
N VAL A 329 -13.88 -11.22 -11.93
CA VAL A 329 -15.32 -11.01 -11.75
C VAL A 329 -15.58 -9.63 -11.16
N MET A 330 -14.88 -9.27 -10.08
CA MET A 330 -15.01 -7.94 -9.48
C MET A 330 -14.71 -6.81 -10.48
N ILE A 331 -13.66 -6.91 -11.30
CA ILE A 331 -13.31 -5.89 -12.33
C ILE A 331 -14.41 -5.76 -13.41
N LEU A 332 -15.07 -6.87 -13.76
CA LEU A 332 -16.16 -6.84 -14.73
C LEU A 332 -17.40 -6.11 -14.19
N PHE A 333 -17.70 -6.26 -12.90
CA PHE A 333 -18.90 -5.67 -12.28
C PHE A 333 -18.66 -4.32 -11.61
N ILE A 334 -17.41 -3.93 -11.33
CA ILE A 334 -17.14 -2.63 -10.70
C ILE A 334 -17.44 -1.49 -11.70
N PRO A 335 -18.22 -0.48 -11.28
CA PRO A 335 -18.34 0.74 -12.04
C PRO A 335 -17.01 1.51 -11.93
N PHE A 336 -16.34 1.75 -13.05
CA PHE A 336 -15.27 2.72 -13.12
C PHE A 336 -15.95 4.09 -13.05
N GLY A 337 -16.16 4.61 -11.84
CA GLY A 337 -16.92 5.84 -11.66
C GLY A 337 -16.34 7.01 -12.46
N LYS A 338 -17.16 8.03 -12.72
CA LYS A 338 -16.71 9.34 -13.21
C LYS A 338 -15.89 10.09 -12.14
N ARG A 339 -14.82 9.50 -11.61
CA ARG A 339 -13.75 10.28 -10.97
C ARG A 339 -12.76 10.63 -12.07
N GLY A 340 -13.19 11.54 -12.94
CA GLY A 340 -12.23 12.39 -13.60
C GLY A 340 -11.48 13.11 -12.49
N ILE A 341 -10.18 12.90 -12.40
CA ILE A 341 -9.30 13.90 -11.81
C ILE A 341 -9.57 15.15 -12.66
N GLN A 342 -10.47 16.02 -12.21
CA GLN A 342 -10.57 17.37 -12.74
C GLN A 342 -9.25 18.01 -12.37
N LEU A 343 -8.31 17.96 -13.32
CA LEU A 343 -7.19 18.89 -13.30
C LEU A 343 -7.83 20.28 -13.31
N PRO A 344 -7.53 21.16 -12.34
CA PRO A 344 -7.95 22.55 -12.45
C PRO A 344 -7.38 23.09 -13.77
N ALA A 345 -8.24 23.76 -14.53
CA ALA A 345 -7.86 24.51 -15.72
C ALA A 345 -6.83 25.60 -15.38
#